data_AF-A0A1Q9JRD0-F1
#
_entry.id   AF-A0A1Q9JRD0-F1
#
_cell.length_a   1.000
_cell.length_b   1.000
_cell.length_c   1.000
_cell.angle_alpha   90.00
_cell.angle_beta   90.00
_cell.angle_gamma   90.00
#
_symmetry.space_group_name_H-M   'P 1'
#
loop_
_entity.id
_entity.type
_entity.pdbx_description
1 polymer ?
#
loop_
_entity_poly.entity_id
_entity_poly.type
_entity_poly.pdbx_seq_one_letter_code
_entity_poly.pdbx_strand_id
1 'polypeptide(L)'
;MREKPKVVTKMDQKNKSWDHFFRNDSSNMLEDALPYLPSSLKKTAAIYIKLTELLKITSEFDNQQTLSACGLDQNNASIEMILNAMKLRAPKETAAQIDQLLQMMQLMKVYQTYQNFVNSNPNLASSLSSNQDNDILSKLMPMLMSGNTSTPNSSTQKSSNTDFMDQLNQILNK
;
A
#
# COMPACT_ATOMS: atom_id res chain seq x y z
N MET A 1 22.46 -23.09 -55.88
CA MET A 1 22.25 -21.82 -55.16
C MET A 1 21.23 -22.08 -54.07
N ARG A 2 21.60 -21.96 -52.79
CA ARG A 2 20.72 -22.24 -51.66
C ARG A 2 20.10 -20.92 -51.20
N GLU A 3 18.78 -20.77 -51.36
CA GLU A 3 18.05 -19.65 -50.77
C GLU A 3 18.21 -19.66 -49.26
N LYS A 4 18.56 -18.51 -48.68
CA LYS A 4 18.61 -18.35 -47.23
C LYS A 4 17.18 -18.11 -46.73
N PRO A 5 16.69 -18.89 -45.75
CA PRO A 5 15.40 -18.61 -45.14
C PRO A 5 15.47 -17.25 -44.43
N LYS A 6 14.52 -16.37 -44.74
CA LYS A 6 14.32 -15.11 -44.02
C LYS A 6 13.89 -15.48 -42.60
N VAL A 7 14.84 -15.41 -41.66
CA VAL A 7 14.54 -15.50 -40.23
C VAL A 7 13.75 -14.24 -39.89
N VAL A 8 12.42 -14.35 -39.96
CA VAL A 8 11.53 -13.38 -39.35
C VAL A 8 11.71 -13.55 -37.85
N THR A 9 12.61 -12.74 -37.29
CA THR A 9 12.74 -12.57 -35.86
C THR A 9 11.38 -12.15 -35.32
N LYS A 10 10.77 -12.99 -34.47
CA LYS A 10 9.59 -12.69 -33.65
C LYS A 10 9.76 -11.46 -32.72
N MET A 11 10.81 -10.67 -32.89
CA MET A 11 11.07 -9.42 -32.19
C MET A 11 10.43 -8.19 -32.84
N ASP A 12 9.95 -8.28 -34.08
CA ASP A 12 9.36 -7.12 -34.78
C ASP A 12 7.93 -6.77 -34.37
N GLN A 13 7.25 -7.62 -33.57
CA GLN A 13 5.83 -7.43 -33.24
C GLN A 13 5.56 -6.98 -31.80
N LYS A 14 6.60 -6.83 -30.98
CA LYS A 14 6.46 -6.45 -29.56
C LYS A 14 7.20 -5.17 -29.19
N ASN A 15 7.45 -4.29 -30.18
CA ASN A 15 7.86 -2.92 -29.93
C ASN A 15 6.64 -1.98 -30.08
N LYS A 16 5.56 -2.25 -29.34
CA LYS A 16 4.61 -1.18 -29.02
C LYS A 16 5.32 -0.34 -27.96
N SER A 17 6.13 0.61 -28.44
CA SER A 17 6.83 1.58 -27.60
C SER A 17 5.83 2.14 -26.58
N TRP A 18 6.28 2.33 -25.34
CA TRP A 18 5.51 2.99 -24.28
C TRP A 18 4.89 4.31 -24.75
N ASP A 19 5.42 4.94 -25.79
CA ASP A 19 4.81 6.11 -26.44
C ASP A 19 3.37 5.86 -26.90
N HIS A 20 3.04 4.67 -27.41
CA HIS A 20 1.68 4.32 -27.83
C HIS A 20 0.74 4.05 -26.63
N PHE A 21 1.29 3.84 -25.43
CA PHE A 21 0.49 3.72 -24.20
C PHE A 21 -0.13 5.08 -23.84
N PHE A 22 0.66 6.15 -23.93
CA PHE A 22 0.21 7.49 -23.55
C PHE A 22 -0.42 8.27 -24.71
N ARG A 23 -0.01 8.02 -25.96
CA ARG A 23 -0.32 8.91 -27.09
C ARG A 23 -1.43 8.39 -27.99
N ASN A 24 -2.27 9.29 -28.49
CA ASN A 24 -3.24 9.05 -29.56
C ASN A 24 -3.01 10.12 -30.65
N ASP A 25 -3.15 9.76 -31.93
CA ASP A 25 -2.76 10.63 -33.05
C ASP A 25 -3.47 12.00 -33.00
N SER A 26 -4.75 12.01 -32.65
CA SER A 26 -5.53 13.24 -32.48
C SER A 26 -5.09 14.09 -31.28
N SER A 27 -4.64 13.46 -30.19
CA SER A 27 -4.14 14.17 -29.00
C SER A 27 -2.77 14.79 -29.28
N ASN A 28 -1.91 14.11 -30.03
CA ASN A 28 -0.60 14.63 -30.45
C ASN A 28 -0.77 15.83 -31.38
N MET A 29 -1.68 15.74 -32.35
CA MET A 29 -1.99 16.86 -33.25
C MET A 29 -2.53 18.07 -32.47
N LEU A 30 -3.34 17.84 -31.43
CA LEU A 30 -3.84 18.91 -30.59
C LEU A 30 -2.75 19.49 -29.68
N GLU A 31 -1.82 18.66 -29.19
CA GLU A 31 -0.65 19.09 -28.41
C GLU A 31 0.28 19.98 -29.25
N ASP A 32 0.55 19.59 -30.50
CA ASP A 32 1.33 20.40 -31.45
C ASP A 32 0.62 21.72 -31.82
N ALA A 33 -0.72 21.74 -31.80
CA ALA A 33 -1.52 22.94 -32.04
C ALA A 33 -1.58 23.89 -30.83
N LEU A 34 -1.27 23.44 -29.61
CA LEU A 34 -1.39 24.23 -28.37
C LEU A 34 -0.74 25.62 -28.43
N PRO A 35 0.47 25.81 -29.00
CA PRO A 35 1.11 27.13 -29.05
C PRO A 35 0.31 28.15 -29.83
N TYR A 36 -0.45 27.70 -30.84
CA TYR A 36 -1.18 28.52 -31.80
C TYR A 36 -2.64 28.80 -31.39
N LEU A 37 -3.16 28.11 -30.38
CA LEU A 37 -4.49 28.40 -29.84
C LEU A 37 -4.52 29.77 -29.14
N PRO A 38 -5.67 30.46 -29.08
CA PRO A 38 -5.80 31.66 -28.26
C PRO A 38 -5.72 31.30 -26.77
N SER A 39 -5.22 32.22 -25.94
CA SER A 39 -4.92 31.97 -24.53
C SER A 39 -6.10 31.42 -23.70
N SER A 40 -7.33 31.79 -24.06
CA SER A 40 -8.56 31.26 -23.45
C SER A 40 -8.76 29.76 -23.67
N LEU A 41 -8.29 29.23 -24.81
CA LEU A 41 -8.44 27.83 -25.20
C LEU A 41 -7.22 26.97 -24.82
N LYS A 42 -6.02 27.55 -24.69
CA LYS A 42 -4.79 26.80 -24.34
C LYS A 42 -4.95 25.97 -23.08
N LYS A 43 -5.50 26.56 -22.00
CA LYS A 43 -5.71 25.87 -20.73
C LYS A 43 -6.68 24.69 -20.91
N THR A 44 -7.81 24.92 -21.58
CA THR A 44 -8.83 23.90 -21.81
C THR A 44 -8.31 22.76 -22.67
N ALA A 45 -7.60 23.07 -23.76
CA ALA A 45 -6.99 22.07 -24.64
C ALA A 45 -5.91 21.26 -23.92
N ALA A 46 -5.04 21.90 -23.12
CA ALA A 46 -4.02 21.21 -22.35
C ALA A 46 -4.63 20.24 -21.32
N ILE A 47 -5.69 20.65 -20.62
CA ILE A 47 -6.43 19.78 -19.70
C ILE A 47 -7.06 18.61 -20.46
N TYR A 48 -7.70 18.89 -21.60
CA TYR A 48 -8.35 17.86 -22.43
C TYR A 48 -7.35 16.81 -22.94
N ILE A 49 -6.17 17.24 -23.40
CA ILE A 49 -5.07 16.34 -23.81
C ILE A 49 -4.70 15.42 -22.65
N LYS A 50 -4.37 15.99 -21.48
CA LYS A 50 -3.94 15.18 -20.32
C LYS A 50 -5.03 14.28 -19.76
N LEU A 51 -6.28 14.72 -19.80
CA LEU A 51 -7.41 13.88 -19.42
C LEU A 51 -7.57 12.69 -20.38
N THR A 52 -7.40 12.91 -21.68
CA THR A 52 -7.47 11.85 -22.69
C THR A 52 -6.34 10.84 -22.53
N GLU A 53 -5.12 11.31 -22.25
CA GLU A 53 -3.99 10.44 -21.90
C GLU A 53 -4.30 9.59 -20.66
N LEU A 54 -4.82 10.20 -19.58
CA LEU A 54 -5.19 9.49 -18.35
C LEU A 54 -6.28 8.44 -18.57
N LEU A 55 -7.30 8.76 -19.38
CA LEU A 55 -8.36 7.81 -19.72
C LEU A 55 -7.80 6.58 -20.45
N LYS A 56 -6.86 6.80 -21.38
CA LYS A 56 -6.19 5.72 -22.09
C LYS A 56 -5.35 4.85 -21.16
N ILE A 57 -4.56 5.46 -20.28
CA ILE A 57 -3.80 4.74 -19.24
C ILE A 57 -4.76 3.86 -18.42
N THR A 58 -5.90 4.44 -18.00
CA THR A 58 -6.88 3.72 -17.15
C THR A 58 -7.44 2.49 -17.86
N SER A 59 -7.77 2.59 -19.16
CA SER A 59 -8.27 1.45 -19.93
C SER A 59 -7.25 0.32 -20.09
N GLU A 60 -5.95 0.62 -20.01
CA GLU A 60 -4.90 -0.41 -20.09
C GLU A 60 -4.65 -1.11 -18.75
N PHE A 61 -5.11 -0.54 -17.63
CA PHE A 61 -5.08 -1.21 -16.32
C PHE A 61 -6.12 -2.35 -16.22
N ASP A 62 -7.07 -2.43 -17.16
CA ASP A 62 -7.97 -3.60 -17.27
C ASP A 62 -7.21 -4.84 -17.79
N ASN A 63 -6.01 -4.67 -18.36
CA ASN A 63 -5.17 -5.77 -18.82
C ASN A 63 -4.28 -6.31 -17.69
N GLN A 64 -4.49 -7.58 -17.33
CA GLN A 64 -3.71 -8.25 -16.28
C GLN A 64 -2.20 -8.27 -16.55
N GLN A 65 -1.76 -8.34 -17.81
CA GLN A 65 -0.32 -8.28 -18.14
C GLN A 65 0.28 -6.91 -17.82
N THR A 66 -0.48 -5.83 -18.04
CA THR A 66 -0.08 -4.47 -17.69
C THR A 66 -0.02 -4.31 -16.18
N LEU A 67 -1.01 -4.81 -15.45
CA LEU A 67 -1.01 -4.80 -13.99
C LEU A 67 0.20 -5.53 -13.40
N SER A 68 0.52 -6.73 -13.90
CA SER A 68 1.69 -7.48 -13.47
C SER A 68 3.01 -6.79 -13.82
N ALA A 69 3.12 -6.18 -15.00
CA ALA A 69 4.31 -5.42 -15.37
C ALA A 69 4.53 -4.19 -14.47
N CYS A 70 3.46 -3.60 -13.95
CA CYS A 70 3.49 -2.48 -13.00
C CYS A 70 3.60 -2.92 -11.52
N GLY A 71 3.59 -4.21 -11.23
CA GLY A 71 3.60 -4.74 -9.85
C GLY A 71 2.33 -4.45 -9.05
N LEU A 72 1.21 -4.24 -9.75
CA LEU A 72 -0.10 -3.89 -9.19
C LEU A 72 -1.05 -5.09 -9.08
N ASP A 73 -0.60 -6.29 -9.45
CA ASP A 73 -1.37 -7.54 -9.42
C ASP A 73 -1.40 -8.22 -8.03
N GLN A 74 -1.32 -7.43 -6.95
CA GLN A 74 -1.25 -7.91 -5.56
C GLN A 74 -2.63 -8.29 -5.01
N ASN A 75 -3.20 -9.39 -5.50
CA ASN A 75 -4.55 -9.86 -5.09
C ASN A 75 -4.63 -10.42 -3.66
N ASN A 76 -3.49 -10.59 -2.98
CA ASN A 76 -3.40 -11.18 -1.64
C ASN A 76 -2.63 -10.30 -0.63
N ALA A 77 -2.60 -8.98 -0.86
CA ALA A 77 -1.88 -8.04 0.01
C ALA A 77 -2.46 -8.09 1.44
N SER A 78 -1.58 -8.33 2.42
CA SER A 78 -1.95 -8.23 3.83
C SER A 78 -2.05 -6.76 4.25
N ILE A 79 -2.86 -6.46 5.27
CA ILE A 79 -2.95 -5.12 5.85
C ILE A 79 -1.57 -4.61 6.30
N GLU A 80 -0.71 -5.49 6.81
CA GLU A 80 0.67 -5.14 7.19
C GLU A 80 1.50 -4.72 5.99
N MET A 81 1.34 -5.39 4.84
CA MET A 81 2.04 -5.03 3.61
C MET A 81 1.58 -3.68 3.10
N ILE A 82 0.27 -3.40 3.16
CA ILE A 82 -0.31 -2.10 2.80
C ILE A 82 0.19 -1.00 3.73
N LEU A 83 0.16 -1.21 5.05
CA LEU A 83 0.66 -0.26 6.05
C LEU A 83 2.16 0.02 5.85
N ASN A 84 2.98 -1.01 5.61
CA ASN A 84 4.39 -0.83 5.32
C ASN A 84 4.62 -0.02 4.05
N ALA A 85 3.86 -0.29 2.98
CA ALA A 85 3.96 0.48 1.74
C ALA A 85 3.54 1.95 1.93
N MET A 86 2.45 2.20 2.66
CA MET A 86 2.00 3.56 2.99
C MET A 86 3.04 4.32 3.82
N LYS A 87 3.68 3.64 4.79
CA LYS A 87 4.72 4.24 5.63
C LYS A 87 5.85 4.88 4.82
N LEU A 88 6.25 4.26 3.69
CA LEU A 88 7.34 4.77 2.84
C LEU A 88 7.08 6.14 2.24
N ARG A 89 5.81 6.53 2.11
CA ARG A 89 5.41 7.82 1.52
C ARG A 89 4.69 8.74 2.51
N ALA A 90 4.47 8.27 3.73
CA ALA A 90 3.79 9.03 4.77
C ALA A 90 4.71 10.11 5.37
N PRO A 91 4.14 11.24 5.84
CA PRO A 91 4.86 12.20 6.68
C PRO A 91 5.40 11.53 7.96
N LYS A 92 6.48 12.09 8.55
CA LYS A 92 7.18 11.48 9.70
C LYS A 92 6.26 11.12 10.87
N GLU A 93 5.32 12.00 11.21
CA GLU A 93 4.38 11.78 12.30
C GLU A 93 3.42 10.62 12.01
N THR A 94 2.82 10.61 10.83
CA THR A 94 1.93 9.52 10.37
C THR A 94 2.69 8.20 10.22
N ALA A 95 3.94 8.22 9.76
CA ALA A 95 4.78 7.02 9.65
C ALA A 95 5.05 6.39 11.03
N ALA A 96 5.28 7.21 12.07
CA ALA A 96 5.45 6.73 13.44
C ALA A 96 4.16 6.08 13.99
N GLN A 97 3.00 6.65 13.69
CA GLN A 97 1.70 6.05 14.05
C GLN A 97 1.48 4.71 13.32
N ILE A 98 1.83 4.63 12.03
CA ILE A 98 1.79 3.37 11.27
C ILE A 98 2.73 2.33 11.90
N ASP A 99 3.92 2.73 12.35
CA ASP A 99 4.85 1.82 13.03
C ASP A 99 4.30 1.29 14.36
N GLN A 100 3.64 2.15 15.15
CA GLN A 100 2.96 1.72 16.37
C GLN A 100 1.83 0.72 16.08
N LEU A 101 1.02 0.98 15.05
CA LEU A 101 -0.03 0.07 14.62
C LEU A 101 0.54 -1.27 14.16
N LEU A 102 1.61 -1.26 13.35
CA LEU A 102 2.29 -2.48 12.89
C LEU A 102 2.85 -3.30 14.07
N GLN A 103 3.45 -2.64 15.06
CA GLN A 103 3.93 -3.31 16.28
C GLN A 103 2.78 -3.94 17.08
N MET A 104 1.66 -3.23 17.24
CA MET A 104 0.48 -3.76 17.94
C MET A 104 -0.13 -4.95 17.20
N MET A 105 -0.18 -4.92 15.86
CA MET A 105 -0.68 -6.04 15.05
C MET A 105 0.20 -7.29 15.21
N GLN A 106 1.52 -7.13 15.23
CA GLN A 106 2.44 -8.24 15.49
C GLN A 106 2.24 -8.82 16.89
N LEU A 107 2.05 -7.98 17.90
CA LEU A 107 1.78 -8.42 19.27
C LEU A 107 0.46 -9.20 19.36
N MET A 108 -0.60 -8.72 18.70
CA MET A 108 -1.89 -9.41 18.66
C MET A 108 -1.75 -10.80 18.02
N LYS A 109 -0.97 -10.94 16.94
CA LYS A 109 -0.71 -12.25 16.31
C LYS A 109 0.03 -13.20 17.24
N VAL A 110 1.05 -12.71 17.96
CA VAL A 110 1.78 -13.50 18.96
C VAL A 110 0.84 -13.96 20.06
N TYR A 111 -0.02 -13.06 20.56
CA TYR A 111 -1.00 -13.37 21.60
C TYR A 111 -2.04 -14.40 21.14
N GLN A 112 -2.60 -14.23 19.93
CA GLN A 112 -3.53 -15.20 19.36
C GLN A 112 -2.88 -16.58 19.19
N THR A 113 -1.63 -16.62 18.68
CA THR A 113 -0.89 -17.89 18.50
C THR A 113 -0.65 -18.57 19.85
N TYR A 114 -0.28 -17.79 20.87
CA TYR A 114 -0.08 -18.27 22.23
C TYR A 114 -1.37 -18.83 22.84
N GLN A 115 -2.48 -18.09 22.75
CA GLN A 115 -3.77 -18.55 23.25
C GLN A 115 -4.24 -19.82 22.52
N ASN A 116 -4.08 -19.87 21.19
CA ASN A 116 -4.39 -21.07 20.41
C ASN A 116 -3.54 -22.27 20.83
N PHE A 117 -2.25 -22.05 21.13
CA PHE A 117 -1.34 -23.11 21.58
C PHE A 117 -1.71 -23.66 22.96
N VAL A 118 -2.01 -22.77 23.92
CA VAL A 118 -2.46 -23.14 25.28
C VAL A 118 -3.81 -23.86 25.23
N ASN A 119 -4.76 -23.35 24.45
CA ASN A 119 -6.09 -23.97 24.28
C ASN A 119 -6.01 -25.34 23.60
N SER A 120 -5.08 -25.51 22.65
CA SER A 120 -4.87 -26.80 21.96
C SER A 120 -4.12 -27.82 22.82
N ASN A 121 -3.48 -27.40 23.91
CA ASN A 121 -2.71 -28.26 24.82
C ASN A 121 -3.14 -28.07 26.28
N PRO A 122 -4.33 -28.58 26.67
CA PRO A 122 -4.93 -28.35 27.98
C PRO A 122 -4.07 -28.79 29.18
N ASN A 123 -3.18 -29.78 29.00
CA ASN A 123 -2.25 -30.23 30.04
C ASN A 123 -1.13 -29.21 30.36
N LEU A 124 -0.83 -28.29 29.45
CA LEU A 124 0.18 -27.24 29.65
C LEU A 124 -0.45 -25.97 30.27
N ALA A 125 -1.71 -25.70 29.94
CA ALA A 125 -2.51 -24.62 30.51
C ALA A 125 -2.64 -24.75 32.04
N SER A 126 -2.87 -25.98 32.53
CA SER A 126 -2.95 -26.29 33.96
C SER A 126 -1.64 -26.06 34.71
N SER A 127 -0.48 -26.30 34.08
CA SER A 127 0.84 -26.08 34.70
C SER A 127 1.28 -24.61 34.72
N LEU A 128 0.71 -23.78 33.84
CA LEU A 128 1.03 -22.35 33.80
C LEU A 128 0.15 -21.55 34.77
N SER A 129 -1.12 -21.94 34.91
CA SER A 129 -2.08 -21.28 35.81
C SER A 129 -1.76 -21.43 37.30
N SER A 130 -0.86 -22.35 37.66
CA SER A 130 -0.39 -22.57 39.04
C SER A 130 0.82 -21.72 39.45
N ASN A 131 1.46 -20.97 38.55
CA ASN A 131 2.59 -20.09 38.87
C ASN A 131 2.19 -18.62 38.69
N GLN A 132 1.81 -17.96 39.78
CA GLN A 132 1.30 -16.57 39.80
C GLN A 132 2.32 -15.47 39.46
N ASP A 133 3.59 -15.79 39.20
CA ASP A 133 4.66 -14.77 39.24
C ASP A 133 5.26 -14.32 37.90
N ASN A 134 4.91 -14.91 36.75
CA ASN A 134 5.60 -14.57 35.49
C ASN A 134 4.71 -14.64 34.26
N ASP A 135 3.75 -13.72 34.14
CA ASP A 135 3.27 -13.34 32.82
C ASP A 135 4.42 -12.61 32.10
N ILE A 136 5.27 -13.37 31.41
CA ILE A 136 6.32 -12.85 30.50
C ILE A 136 5.72 -11.78 29.56
N LEU A 137 4.44 -11.91 29.24
CA LEU A 137 3.63 -10.97 28.46
C LEU A 137 3.40 -9.61 29.17
N SER A 138 3.09 -9.61 30.47
CA SER A 138 2.88 -8.36 31.22
C SER A 138 4.19 -7.61 31.48
N LYS A 139 5.34 -8.30 31.43
CA LYS A 139 6.67 -7.66 31.38
C LYS A 139 7.08 -7.15 29.99
N LEU A 140 6.58 -7.76 28.92
CA LEU A 140 6.90 -7.34 27.55
C LEU A 140 6.13 -6.08 27.13
N MET A 141 4.87 -5.97 27.57
CA MET A 141 3.96 -4.85 27.27
C MET A 141 4.57 -3.46 27.56
N PRO A 142 5.10 -3.17 28.76
CA PRO A 142 5.70 -1.86 29.07
C PRO A 142 6.94 -1.55 28.23
N MET A 143 7.73 -2.56 27.87
CA MET A 143 8.98 -2.37 27.12
C MET A 143 8.72 -1.98 25.65
N LEU A 144 7.63 -2.49 25.06
CA LEU A 144 7.19 -2.15 23.70
C LEU A 144 6.55 -0.77 23.62
N MET A 145 5.77 -0.37 24.65
CA MET A 145 5.15 0.96 24.71
C MET A 145 6.15 2.07 25.10
N SER A 146 7.33 1.69 25.61
CA SER A 146 8.40 2.61 26.01
C SER A 146 9.39 2.96 24.89
N GLY A 147 9.09 2.62 23.64
CA GLY A 147 9.79 3.17 22.49
C GLY A 147 9.39 4.63 22.26
N ASN A 148 10.28 5.56 22.65
CA ASN A 148 10.21 7.03 22.45
C ASN A 148 9.37 7.89 23.43
N THR A 149 9.56 7.75 24.74
CA THR A 149 9.24 8.86 25.67
C THR A 149 10.42 9.18 26.58
N SER A 150 11.41 9.90 26.05
CA SER A 150 12.28 10.73 26.88
C SER A 150 11.57 12.07 27.10
N THR A 151 10.83 12.20 28.21
CA THR A 151 10.77 13.40 29.07
C THR A 151 9.64 13.24 30.10
N PRO A 152 9.89 13.53 31.39
CA PRO A 152 8.85 13.60 32.39
C PRO A 152 8.28 15.03 32.39
N ASN A 153 7.00 15.19 32.08
CA ASN A 153 6.21 16.20 32.77
C ASN A 153 4.70 16.00 32.60
N SER A 154 4.04 16.27 33.72
CA SER A 154 2.63 16.18 34.02
C SER A 154 1.69 16.97 33.10
N SER A 155 0.45 16.48 33.07
CA SER A 155 -0.84 17.16 32.89
C SER A 155 -1.58 16.93 31.56
N THR A 156 -2.76 16.30 31.71
CA THR A 156 -3.97 16.41 30.85
C THR A 156 -3.78 16.33 29.34
N GLN A 157 -3.95 15.14 28.76
CA GLN A 157 -4.43 15.03 27.38
C GLN A 157 -5.32 13.80 27.21
N LYS A 158 -6.60 14.07 26.96
CA LYS A 158 -7.64 13.10 26.60
C LYS A 158 -7.13 12.26 25.43
N SER A 159 -7.21 10.93 25.58
CA SER A 159 -6.89 9.90 24.59
C SER A 159 -7.48 10.22 23.22
N SER A 160 -6.63 10.66 22.29
CA SER A 160 -6.92 10.79 20.85
C SER A 160 -6.79 9.46 20.09
N ASN A 161 -6.31 8.39 20.73
CA ASN A 161 -6.14 7.07 20.12
C ASN A 161 -7.43 6.25 20.01
N THR A 162 -8.43 6.55 20.86
CA THR A 162 -9.73 5.87 20.82
C THR A 162 -10.55 6.27 19.58
N ASP A 163 -10.52 7.56 19.22
CA ASP A 163 -11.32 8.07 18.10
C ASP A 163 -10.88 7.48 16.74
N PHE A 164 -9.59 7.23 16.55
CA PHE A 164 -9.06 6.63 15.32
C PHE A 164 -9.45 5.15 15.18
N MET A 165 -9.37 4.38 16.27
CA MET A 165 -9.72 2.95 16.26
C MET A 165 -11.22 2.76 16.08
N ASP A 166 -12.05 3.63 16.66
CA ASP A 166 -13.49 3.61 16.47
C ASP A 166 -13.87 4.01 15.04
N GLN A 167 -13.17 4.97 14.43
CA GLN A 167 -13.36 5.32 13.00
C GLN A 167 -12.99 4.16 12.07
N LEU A 168 -11.88 3.46 12.33
CA LEU A 168 -11.46 2.30 11.54
C LEU A 168 -12.49 1.17 11.61
N ASN A 169 -13.01 0.88 12.81
CA ASN A 169 -14.06 -0.13 12.98
C ASN A 169 -15.37 0.25 12.28
N GLN A 170 -15.69 1.53 12.21
CA GLN A 170 -16.89 2.00 11.54
C GLN A 170 -16.78 1.93 10.01
N ILE A 171 -15.57 2.02 9.47
CA ILE A 171 -15.29 1.87 8.03
C ILE A 171 -15.25 0.39 7.63
N LEU A 172 -14.71 -0.50 8.47
CA LEU A 172 -14.62 -1.93 8.17
C LEU A 172 -15.95 -2.70 8.27
N ASN A 173 -16.91 -2.20 9.05
CA ASN A 173 -18.19 -2.89 9.32
C ASN A 173 -19.37 -2.35 8.47
N LYS A 174 -19.09 -1.78 7.30
CA LYS A 174 -20.10 -1.42 6.30
C LYS A 174 -20.03 -2.30 5.06
#